data_AF-A0A321LQ48-F1
#
_entry.id   AF-A0A321LQ48-F1
#
_cell.length_a   1.000
_cell.length_b   1.000
_cell.length_c   1.000
_cell.angle_alpha   90.00
_cell.angle_beta   90.00
_cell.angle_gamma   90.00
#
_symmetry.space_group_name_H-M   'P 1'
#
loop_
_entity.id
_entity.type
_entity.pdbx_description
1 polymer ?
#
loop_
_entity_poly.entity_id
_entity_poly.type
_entity_poly.pdbx_seq_one_letter_code
_entity_poly.pdbx_strand_id
1 'polypeptide(L)'
;MSWNDPDREDTTIYKVVVNHEEQYSIWPEYKENPLGWKDVGKVGQKPECLAYIKEVWTDMRPLSLRKKMEEMAKNPPPPPPPPDPNRPREKSLVDRLCEGDHPVEAGLRPEKTVKLFKDAIDRGYVHVKFTDTKGGTELGVRLDRDLCDFTKADFENGTGDVHVEGGLTLDYVKVRCVADINLGSLEGRGHLVKVEASGN
;
A
#
# COMPACT_ATOMS: atom_id res chain seq x y z
N MET A 1 -23.68 -20.33 -7.62
CA MET A 1 -24.66 -19.23 -7.55
C MET A 1 -24.03 -18.02 -8.24
N SER A 2 -24.39 -17.80 -9.51
CA SER A 2 -23.87 -16.71 -10.33
C SER A 2 -24.63 -15.43 -9.97
N TRP A 3 -23.95 -14.48 -9.36
CA TRP A 3 -24.47 -13.16 -8.98
C TRP A 3 -24.14 -12.14 -10.08
N ASN A 4 -24.55 -12.40 -11.33
CA ASN A 4 -24.65 -11.39 -12.40
C ASN A 4 -25.17 -12.11 -13.64
N ASP A 5 -26.49 -12.16 -13.79
CA ASP A 5 -27.13 -12.52 -15.05
C ASP A 5 -27.62 -11.21 -15.70
N PRO A 6 -26.96 -10.73 -16.77
CA PRO A 6 -27.34 -9.48 -17.43
C PRO A 6 -28.67 -9.57 -18.19
N ASP A 7 -29.23 -10.78 -18.38
CA ASP A 7 -30.49 -11.02 -19.10
C ASP A 7 -31.73 -11.08 -18.19
N ARG A 8 -31.58 -10.93 -16.87
CA ARG A 8 -32.75 -10.69 -16.02
C ARG A 8 -33.21 -9.24 -16.19
N GLU A 9 -34.34 -9.06 -16.87
CA GLU A 9 -35.07 -7.80 -16.84
C GLU A 9 -35.36 -7.42 -15.39
N ASP A 10 -34.63 -6.42 -14.89
CA ASP A 10 -34.84 -5.83 -13.58
C ASP A 10 -36.09 -4.95 -13.64
N THR A 11 -37.25 -5.57 -13.36
CA THR A 11 -38.55 -4.90 -13.32
C THR A 11 -38.78 -4.10 -12.03
N THR A 12 -37.76 -3.98 -11.17
CA THR A 12 -37.83 -3.23 -9.92
C THR A 12 -37.97 -1.73 -10.19
N ILE A 13 -38.94 -1.11 -9.54
CA ILE A 13 -39.08 0.35 -9.53
C ILE A 13 -38.16 0.93 -8.44
N TYR A 14 -37.34 1.90 -8.85
CA TYR A 14 -36.42 2.61 -8.00
C TYR A 14 -36.81 4.08 -7.90
N LYS A 15 -36.55 4.67 -6.74
CA LYS A 15 -36.49 6.12 -6.51
C LYS A 15 -35.06 6.58 -6.42
N VAL A 16 -34.82 7.82 -6.80
CA VAL A 16 -33.55 8.50 -6.57
C VAL A 16 -33.59 9.13 -5.17
N VAL A 17 -32.53 8.89 -4.41
CA VAL A 17 -32.33 9.41 -3.06
C VAL A 17 -31.02 10.18 -2.97
N VAL A 18 -30.96 11.15 -2.07
CA VAL A 18 -29.78 11.96 -1.79
C VAL A 18 -29.48 11.95 -0.28
N ASN A 19 -28.19 11.91 0.08
CA ASN A 19 -27.78 12.01 1.48
C ASN A 19 -27.37 13.45 1.87
N HIS A 20 -26.99 13.63 3.13
CA HIS A 20 -26.53 14.92 3.67
C HIS A 20 -25.22 15.44 3.06
N GLU A 21 -24.46 14.61 2.35
CA GLU A 21 -23.25 15.00 1.61
C GLU A 21 -23.53 15.33 0.13
N GLU A 22 -24.80 15.41 -0.27
CA GLU A 22 -25.26 15.61 -1.66
C GLU A 22 -24.84 14.47 -2.62
N GLN A 23 -24.70 13.25 -2.09
CA GLN A 23 -24.44 12.06 -2.90
C GLN A 23 -25.76 11.41 -3.32
N TYR A 24 -25.88 11.12 -4.61
CA TYR A 24 -27.08 10.52 -5.20
C TYR A 24 -26.96 9.00 -5.30
N SER A 25 -28.07 8.31 -5.09
CA SER A 25 -28.18 6.87 -5.29
C SER A 25 -29.59 6.49 -5.74
N ILE A 26 -29.78 5.23 -6.14
CA ILE A 26 -31.09 4.63 -6.37
C ILE A 26 -31.45 3.73 -5.20
N TRP A 27 -32.70 3.75 -4.79
CA TRP A 27 -33.26 2.93 -3.71
C TRP A 27 -34.57 2.30 -4.17
N PRO A 28 -34.89 1.05 -3.80
CA PRO A 28 -36.16 0.45 -4.20
C PRO A 28 -37.35 1.25 -3.64
N GLU A 29 -38.35 1.52 -4.48
CA GLU A 29 -39.53 2.34 -4.12
C GLU A 29 -40.28 1.79 -2.90
N TYR A 30 -40.39 0.46 -2.84
CA TYR A 30 -41.13 -0.26 -1.80
C TYR A 30 -40.43 -0.27 -0.43
N LYS A 31 -39.20 0.25 -0.32
CA LYS A 31 -38.45 0.31 0.93
C LYS A 31 -38.46 1.72 1.50
N GLU A 32 -38.58 1.80 2.82
CA GLU A 32 -38.29 3.03 3.56
C GLU A 32 -36.83 3.46 3.33
N ASN A 33 -36.61 4.77 3.33
CA ASN A 33 -35.27 5.30 3.12
C ASN A 33 -34.37 5.00 4.31
N PRO A 34 -33.10 4.65 4.06
CA PRO A 34 -32.13 4.56 5.13
C PRO A 34 -31.97 5.91 5.85
N LEU A 35 -31.59 5.87 7.12
CA LEU A 35 -31.38 7.07 7.91
C LEU A 35 -30.39 8.02 7.20
N GLY A 36 -30.77 9.29 7.10
CA GLY A 36 -29.94 10.33 6.46
C GLY A 36 -30.06 10.43 4.94
N TRP A 37 -30.93 9.61 4.32
CA TRP A 37 -31.28 9.70 2.90
C TRP A 37 -32.68 10.31 2.72
N LYS A 38 -32.86 11.08 1.66
CA LYS A 38 -34.12 11.76 1.31
C LYS A 38 -34.44 11.53 -0.16
N ASP A 39 -35.73 11.46 -0.49
CA ASP A 39 -36.17 11.35 -1.88
C ASP A 39 -35.97 12.68 -2.62
N VAL A 40 -35.53 12.61 -3.88
CA VAL A 40 -35.43 13.78 -4.79
C VAL A 40 -36.56 13.85 -5.81
N GLY A 41 -37.55 12.95 -5.72
CA GLY A 41 -38.77 12.98 -6.52
C GLY A 41 -38.69 12.29 -7.90
N LYS A 42 -37.53 11.75 -8.29
CA LYS A 42 -37.40 10.90 -9.48
C LYS A 42 -37.65 9.43 -9.11
N VAL A 43 -38.63 8.82 -9.77
CA VAL A 43 -38.97 7.40 -9.68
C VAL A 43 -39.02 6.81 -11.09
N GLY A 44 -38.61 5.57 -11.26
CA GLY A 44 -38.62 4.89 -12.54
C GLY A 44 -37.84 3.59 -12.53
N GLN A 45 -37.58 3.05 -13.72
CA GLN A 45 -36.67 1.92 -13.86
C GLN A 45 -35.22 2.38 -13.60
N LYS A 46 -34.37 1.42 -13.24
CA LYS A 46 -32.93 1.64 -13.02
C LYS A 46 -32.25 2.55 -14.08
N PRO A 47 -32.38 2.31 -15.41
CA PRO A 47 -31.74 3.17 -16.40
C PRO A 47 -32.22 4.63 -16.37
N GLU A 48 -33.51 4.86 -16.12
CA GLU A 48 -34.09 6.22 -16.06
C GLU A 48 -33.61 6.99 -14.83
N CYS A 49 -33.54 6.31 -13.68
CA CYS A 49 -33.05 6.89 -12.44
C CYS A 49 -31.54 7.21 -12.52
N LEU A 50 -30.75 6.32 -13.13
CA LEU A 50 -29.33 6.56 -13.37
C LEU A 50 -29.07 7.69 -14.37
N ALA A 51 -29.89 7.80 -15.43
CA ALA A 51 -29.82 8.90 -16.38
C ALA A 51 -30.08 10.25 -15.69
N TYR A 52 -31.09 10.30 -14.81
CA TYR A 52 -31.37 11.49 -14.00
C TYR A 52 -30.20 11.85 -13.08
N ILE A 53 -29.65 10.87 -12.34
CA ILE A 53 -28.48 11.11 -11.47
C ILE A 53 -27.32 11.68 -12.27
N LYS A 54 -27.05 11.15 -13.46
CA LYS A 54 -25.97 11.65 -14.33
C LYS A 54 -26.18 13.10 -14.77
N GLU A 55 -27.43 13.52 -14.95
CA GLU A 55 -27.77 14.90 -15.32
C GLU A 55 -27.63 15.87 -14.15
N VAL A 56 -28.10 15.48 -12.96
CA VAL A 56 -28.16 16.39 -11.80
C VAL A 56 -26.89 16.38 -10.94
N TRP A 57 -26.14 15.28 -10.93
CA TRP A 57 -24.95 15.14 -10.09
C TRP A 57 -23.70 15.69 -10.80
N THR A 58 -23.67 17.01 -10.98
CA THR A 58 -22.62 17.70 -11.74
C THR A 58 -21.32 17.86 -10.96
N ASP A 59 -21.37 17.84 -9.63
CA ASP A 59 -20.22 17.93 -8.73
C ASP A 59 -20.26 16.77 -7.72
N MET A 60 -19.39 15.79 -7.94
CA MET A 60 -19.31 14.61 -7.07
C MET A 60 -18.50 14.83 -5.79
N ARG A 61 -17.97 16.04 -5.56
CA ARG A 61 -17.27 16.36 -4.31
C ARG A 61 -18.27 16.40 -3.15
N PRO A 62 -17.99 15.70 -2.04
CA PRO A 62 -18.85 15.77 -0.85
C PRO A 62 -19.08 17.21 -0.40
N LEU A 63 -20.30 17.52 0.06
CA LEU A 63 -20.65 18.85 0.56
C LEU A 63 -19.67 19.35 1.63
N SER A 64 -19.21 18.44 2.50
CA SER A 64 -18.22 18.73 3.55
C SER A 64 -16.89 19.23 2.98
N LEU A 65 -16.42 18.62 1.89
CA LEU A 65 -15.21 19.05 1.19
C LEU A 65 -15.40 20.41 0.51
N ARG A 66 -16.54 20.62 -0.17
CA ARG A 66 -16.85 21.92 -0.80
C ARG A 66 -16.88 23.05 0.21
N LYS A 67 -17.51 22.84 1.37
CA LYS A 67 -17.51 23.80 2.49
C LYS A 67 -16.11 24.11 2.99
N LYS A 68 -15.27 23.09 3.19
CA LYS A 68 -13.86 23.31 3.59
C LYS A 68 -13.07 24.08 2.54
N MET A 69 -13.27 23.81 1.26
CA MET A 69 -12.60 24.54 0.18
C MET A 69 -13.07 26.00 0.12
N GLU A 70 -14.37 26.27 0.29
CA GLU A 70 -14.89 27.64 0.37
C GLU A 70 -14.36 28.39 1.60
N GLU A 71 -14.25 27.70 2.74
CA GLU A 71 -13.65 28.25 3.95
C GLU A 71 -12.17 28.59 3.74
N MET A 72 -11.39 27.68 3.15
CA MET A 72 -9.98 27.92 2.80
C MET A 72 -9.83 29.03 1.76
N ALA A 73 -10.77 29.19 0.83
CA ALA A 73 -10.73 30.28 -0.14
C ALA A 73 -11.02 31.65 0.51
N LYS A 74 -11.90 31.68 1.52
CA LYS A 74 -12.20 32.90 2.30
C LYS A 74 -11.08 33.25 3.27
N ASN A 75 -10.50 32.22 3.91
CA ASN A 75 -9.44 32.33 4.90
C ASN A 75 -8.26 31.44 4.46
N PRO A 76 -7.45 31.89 3.46
CA PRO A 76 -6.31 31.10 3.04
C PRO A 76 -5.34 30.95 4.23
N PRO A 77 -4.82 29.73 4.46
CA PRO A 77 -3.75 29.57 5.44
C PRO A 77 -2.58 30.47 5.03
N PRO A 78 -1.84 31.03 6.01
CA PRO A 78 -0.62 31.76 5.69
C PRO A 78 0.30 30.84 4.87
N PRO A 79 1.07 31.39 3.92
CA PRO A 79 2.05 30.59 3.20
C PRO A 79 2.94 29.87 4.21
N PRO A 80 3.35 28.61 3.95
CA PRO A 80 4.28 27.93 4.83
C PRO A 80 5.51 28.82 5.02
N PRO A 81 6.09 28.86 6.24
CA PRO A 81 7.32 29.60 6.45
C PRO A 81 8.38 29.09 5.45
N PRO A 82 9.28 29.96 4.97
CA PRO A 82 10.39 29.51 4.15
C PRO A 82 11.13 28.38 4.90
N PRO A 83 11.61 27.35 4.17
CA PRO A 83 12.35 26.28 4.81
C PRO A 83 13.53 26.90 5.56
N ASP A 84 13.69 26.52 6.83
CA ASP A 84 14.81 26.97 7.64
C ASP A 84 16.12 26.49 6.97
N PRO A 85 16.99 27.41 6.52
CA PRO A 85 18.23 27.05 5.82
C PRO A 85 19.19 26.25 6.72
N ASN A 86 19.03 26.33 8.04
CA ASN A 86 19.83 25.62 9.02
C ASN A 86 19.16 24.35 9.54
N ARG A 87 17.95 24.00 9.07
CA ARG A 87 17.33 22.73 9.43
C ARG A 87 18.19 21.58 8.90
N PRO A 88 18.68 20.67 9.75
CA PRO A 88 19.40 19.50 9.29
C PRO A 88 18.51 18.72 8.33
N ARG A 89 19.03 18.39 7.14
CA ARG A 89 18.32 17.45 6.26
C ARG A 89 18.25 16.11 7.00
N GLU A 90 17.04 15.66 7.31
CA GLU A 90 16.86 14.32 7.84
C GLU A 90 17.45 13.33 6.83
N LYS A 91 18.29 12.41 7.32
CA LYS A 91 18.88 11.37 6.47
C LYS A 91 17.77 10.53 5.86
N SER A 92 17.86 10.29 4.55
CA SER A 92 16.88 9.43 3.88
C SER A 92 16.88 8.04 4.51
N LEU A 93 15.82 7.26 4.27
CA LEU A 93 15.80 5.87 4.73
C LEU A 93 17.00 5.08 4.18
N VAL A 94 17.34 5.30 2.91
CA VAL A 94 18.52 4.70 2.27
C VAL A 94 19.80 5.07 3.02
N ASP A 95 20.03 6.37 3.28
CA ASP A 95 21.24 6.80 3.98
C ASP A 95 21.34 6.19 5.38
N ARG A 96 20.22 6.11 6.10
CA ARG A 96 20.18 5.50 7.43
C ARG A 96 20.48 4.01 7.38
N LEU A 97 19.94 3.28 6.40
CA LEU A 97 20.15 1.84 6.25
C LEU A 97 21.51 1.49 5.63
N CYS A 98 22.21 2.45 5.04
CA CYS A 98 23.61 2.31 4.62
C CYS A 98 24.60 2.55 5.77
N GLU A 99 24.16 3.15 6.88
CA GLU A 99 25.02 3.51 8.00
C GLU A 99 25.02 2.43 9.09
N GLY A 100 25.89 1.45 8.92
CA GLY A 100 26.09 0.35 9.87
C GLY A 100 25.11 -0.80 9.66
N ASP A 101 25.12 -1.75 10.60
CA ASP A 101 24.28 -2.94 10.55
C ASP A 101 23.02 -2.82 11.39
N HIS A 102 21.89 -3.17 10.78
CA HIS A 102 20.57 -3.10 11.38
C HIS A 102 20.04 -4.50 11.67
N PRO A 103 19.26 -4.68 12.75
CA PRO A 103 18.54 -5.94 12.94
C PRO A 103 17.55 -6.15 11.79
N VAL A 104 17.58 -7.36 11.24
CA VAL A 104 16.69 -7.79 10.17
C VAL A 104 16.02 -9.10 10.51
N GLU A 105 14.91 -9.37 9.83
CA GLU A 105 14.14 -10.60 9.92
C GLU A 105 13.70 -11.04 8.52
N ALA A 106 13.61 -12.36 8.29
CA ALA A 106 13.00 -12.89 7.08
C ALA A 106 11.48 -12.60 7.06
N GLY A 107 11.04 -11.81 6.09
CA GLY A 107 9.63 -11.43 5.87
C GLY A 107 8.81 -12.59 5.29
N LEU A 108 8.35 -13.49 6.16
CA LEU A 108 7.54 -14.66 5.77
C LEU A 108 6.12 -14.51 6.32
N ARG A 109 5.12 -14.68 5.44
CA ARG A 109 3.69 -14.65 5.80
C ARG A 109 2.96 -15.83 5.16
N PRO A 110 1.98 -16.45 5.84
CA PRO A 110 1.51 -16.14 7.19
C PRO A 110 2.40 -16.72 8.31
N GLU A 111 3.25 -17.70 8.00
CA GLU A 111 4.08 -18.42 8.97
C GLU A 111 5.57 -18.18 8.70
N LYS A 112 6.38 -18.13 9.77
CA LYS A 112 7.83 -17.97 9.70
C LYS A 112 8.50 -19.33 9.89
N THR A 113 8.71 -20.03 8.78
CA THR A 113 9.35 -21.35 8.78
C THR A 113 10.56 -21.37 7.86
N VAL A 114 11.58 -22.15 8.23
CA VAL A 114 12.79 -22.35 7.42
C VAL A 114 12.46 -22.86 6.02
N LYS A 115 11.43 -23.72 5.91
CA LYS A 115 10.96 -24.23 4.61
C LYS A 115 10.47 -23.10 3.70
N LEU A 116 9.63 -22.20 4.21
CA LEU A 116 9.15 -21.06 3.42
C LEU A 116 10.28 -20.11 3.03
N PHE A 117 11.28 -19.95 3.92
CA PHE A 117 12.46 -19.17 3.60
C PHE A 117 13.30 -19.80 2.50
N LYS A 118 13.54 -21.11 2.59
CA LYS A 118 14.22 -21.89 1.54
C LYS A 118 13.49 -21.76 0.21
N ASP A 119 12.16 -21.93 0.21
CA ASP A 119 11.37 -21.82 -1.01
C ASP A 119 11.45 -20.40 -1.63
N ALA A 120 11.62 -19.36 -0.82
CA ALA A 120 11.81 -17.99 -1.29
C ALA A 120 13.21 -17.80 -1.90
N ILE A 121 14.25 -18.34 -1.25
CA ILE A 121 15.63 -18.37 -1.77
C ILE A 121 15.69 -19.11 -3.11
N ASP A 122 15.04 -20.27 -3.21
CA ASP A 122 15.00 -21.09 -4.44
C ASP A 122 14.34 -20.33 -5.60
N ARG A 123 13.34 -19.49 -5.30
CA ARG A 123 12.70 -18.58 -6.27
C ARG A 123 13.55 -17.37 -6.66
N GLY A 124 14.66 -17.13 -5.95
CA GLY A 124 15.54 -15.98 -6.17
C GLY A 124 14.96 -14.65 -5.69
N TYR A 125 13.96 -14.67 -4.80
CA TYR A 125 13.30 -13.48 -4.30
C TYR A 125 12.85 -13.67 -2.85
N VAL A 126 13.36 -12.83 -1.95
CA VAL A 126 13.08 -12.88 -0.52
C VAL A 126 12.57 -11.53 -0.01
N HIS A 127 11.91 -11.54 1.14
CA HIS A 127 11.62 -10.30 1.86
C HIS A 127 12.54 -10.20 3.06
N VAL A 128 13.18 -9.05 3.23
CA VAL A 128 14.03 -8.73 4.38
C VAL A 128 13.41 -7.56 5.11
N LYS A 129 13.09 -7.74 6.39
CA LYS A 129 12.45 -6.73 7.22
C LYS A 129 13.45 -6.10 8.17
N PHE A 130 13.72 -4.81 8.00
CA PHE A 130 14.49 -3.98 8.92
C PHE A 130 13.61 -3.53 10.09
N THR A 131 13.85 -4.10 11.27
CA THR A 131 12.92 -3.99 12.42
C THR A 131 13.05 -2.68 13.18
N ASP A 132 14.22 -2.06 13.20
CA ASP A 132 14.50 -0.79 13.90
C ASP A 132 13.99 0.47 13.18
N THR A 133 13.29 0.31 12.06
CA THR A 133 12.69 1.43 11.34
C THR A 133 11.28 1.73 11.86
N LYS A 134 10.81 2.97 11.71
CA LYS A 134 9.49 3.39 12.20
C LYS A 134 8.36 2.62 11.47
N GLY A 135 7.81 1.60 12.14
CA GLY A 135 6.77 0.71 11.59
C GLY A 135 7.32 -0.58 10.95
N GLY A 136 8.64 -0.77 10.92
CA GLY A 136 9.31 -1.86 10.20
C GLY A 136 9.32 -1.63 8.68
N THR A 137 10.47 -1.86 8.04
CA THR A 137 10.65 -1.66 6.60
C THR A 137 10.89 -3.02 5.98
N GLU A 138 9.92 -3.54 5.24
CA GLU A 138 9.98 -4.84 4.56
C GLU A 138 10.38 -4.61 3.10
N LEU A 139 11.56 -5.08 2.71
CA LEU A 139 12.14 -4.90 1.39
C LEU A 139 12.10 -6.21 0.61
N GLY A 140 11.55 -6.16 -0.59
CA GLY A 140 11.64 -7.25 -1.56
C GLY A 140 13.00 -7.23 -2.26
N VAL A 141 13.78 -8.30 -2.08
CA VAL A 141 15.16 -8.40 -2.57
C VAL A 141 15.21 -9.47 -3.65
N ARG A 142 15.60 -9.08 -4.86
CA ARG A 142 15.91 -10.02 -5.94
C ARG A 142 17.35 -10.51 -5.74
N LEU A 143 17.49 -11.78 -5.38
CA LEU A 143 18.77 -12.37 -5.02
C LEU A 143 19.73 -12.43 -6.21
N ASP A 144 20.98 -12.09 -5.93
CA ASP A 144 22.11 -12.35 -6.80
C ASP A 144 22.79 -13.65 -6.33
N ARG A 145 22.64 -14.74 -7.10
CA ARG A 145 23.10 -16.07 -6.69
C ARG A 145 24.61 -16.18 -6.56
N ASP A 146 25.36 -15.33 -7.25
CA ASP A 146 26.83 -15.35 -7.21
C ASP A 146 27.37 -14.65 -5.95
N LEU A 147 26.55 -13.81 -5.31
CA LEU A 147 26.89 -13.06 -4.10
C LEU A 147 26.29 -13.68 -2.83
N CYS A 148 25.28 -14.53 -2.95
CA CYS A 148 24.71 -15.24 -1.80
C CYS A 148 25.59 -16.43 -1.37
N ASP A 149 25.67 -16.67 -0.07
CA ASP A 149 26.35 -17.84 0.51
C ASP A 149 25.39 -18.64 1.40
N PHE A 150 25.15 -19.90 1.01
CA PHE A 150 24.29 -20.85 1.72
C PHE A 150 25.06 -22.06 2.24
N THR A 151 26.40 -22.05 2.19
CA THR A 151 27.23 -23.21 2.52
C THR A 151 27.19 -23.59 4.00
N LYS A 152 26.88 -22.63 4.88
CA LYS A 152 26.75 -22.82 6.33
C LYS A 152 25.33 -23.16 6.79
N ALA A 153 24.39 -23.26 5.86
CA ALA A 153 22.98 -23.42 6.15
C ALA A 153 22.56 -24.89 6.10
N ASP A 154 21.93 -25.35 7.18
CA ASP A 154 21.23 -26.63 7.22
C ASP A 154 19.73 -26.36 7.23
N PHE A 155 19.13 -26.36 6.05
CA PHE A 155 17.70 -26.13 5.89
C PHE A 155 16.83 -27.31 6.34
N GLU A 156 17.41 -28.51 6.49
CA GLU A 156 16.68 -29.68 6.96
C GLU A 156 16.47 -29.61 8.48
N ASN A 157 17.53 -29.24 9.21
CA ASN A 157 17.49 -29.07 10.67
C ASN A 157 17.13 -27.66 11.13
N GLY A 158 17.08 -26.69 10.21
CA GLY A 158 16.79 -25.29 10.52
C GLY A 158 17.88 -24.61 11.33
N THR A 159 19.14 -24.94 11.07
CA THR A 159 20.29 -24.43 11.81
C THR A 159 21.34 -23.81 10.88
N GLY A 160 22.25 -23.03 11.45
CA GLY A 160 23.25 -22.29 10.69
C GLY A 160 22.75 -20.94 10.17
N ASP A 161 23.54 -20.34 9.31
CA ASP A 161 23.35 -18.97 8.84
C ASP A 161 23.34 -18.93 7.30
N VAL A 162 22.52 -18.03 6.74
CA VAL A 162 22.50 -17.72 5.32
C VAL A 162 22.94 -16.29 5.08
N HIS A 163 23.76 -16.10 4.06
CA HIS A 163 24.09 -14.78 3.53
C HIS A 163 23.25 -14.54 2.28
N VAL A 164 22.40 -13.52 2.31
CA VAL A 164 21.58 -13.10 1.17
C VAL A 164 22.00 -11.72 0.71
N GLU A 165 22.28 -11.62 -0.59
CA GLU A 165 22.63 -10.36 -1.25
C GLU A 165 21.82 -10.21 -2.52
N GLY A 166 21.29 -9.01 -2.78
CA GLY A 166 20.48 -8.79 -3.97
C GLY A 166 20.08 -7.34 -4.22
N GLY A 167 19.73 -7.05 -5.47
CA GLY A 167 19.41 -5.71 -5.92
C GLY A 167 17.96 -5.31 -5.71
N LEU A 168 17.74 -4.03 -5.39
CA LEU A 168 16.43 -3.39 -5.41
C LEU A 168 16.55 -1.88 -5.71
N THR A 169 15.41 -1.20 -5.82
CA THR A 169 15.35 0.26 -5.92
C THR A 169 14.49 0.79 -4.78
N LEU A 170 15.03 1.67 -3.95
CA LEU A 170 14.35 2.29 -2.81
C LEU A 170 14.47 3.81 -2.92
N ASP A 171 13.34 4.51 -2.86
CA ASP A 171 13.28 5.98 -3.04
C ASP A 171 14.03 6.47 -4.29
N TYR A 172 13.88 5.75 -5.42
CA TYR A 172 14.57 5.97 -6.71
C TYR A 172 16.08 5.75 -6.70
N VAL A 173 16.65 5.30 -5.59
CA VAL A 173 18.07 4.95 -5.48
C VAL A 173 18.24 3.45 -5.72
N LYS A 174 19.12 3.08 -6.66
CA LYS A 174 19.53 1.69 -6.83
C LYS A 174 20.41 1.29 -5.66
N VAL A 175 19.99 0.25 -4.95
CA VAL A 175 20.69 -0.25 -3.77
C VAL A 175 20.78 -1.77 -3.85
N ARG A 176 21.73 -2.30 -3.10
CA ARG A 176 21.88 -3.71 -2.84
C ARG A 176 21.60 -3.95 -1.37
N CYS A 177 20.73 -4.90 -1.08
CA CYS A 177 20.51 -5.37 0.28
C CYS A 177 21.50 -6.49 0.57
N VAL A 178 22.19 -6.40 1.70
CA VAL A 178 23.08 -7.42 2.25
C VAL A 178 22.51 -7.81 3.60
N ALA A 179 22.27 -9.11 3.82
CA ALA A 179 21.75 -9.59 5.10
C ALA A 179 22.28 -10.99 5.44
N ASP A 180 22.74 -11.15 6.67
CA ASP A 180 23.06 -12.42 7.29
C ASP A 180 21.91 -12.81 8.22
N ILE A 181 21.29 -13.97 7.99
CA ILE A 181 20.11 -14.44 8.72
C ILE A 181 20.37 -15.82 9.30
N ASN A 182 20.15 -15.96 10.61
CA ASN A 182 20.20 -17.26 11.27
C ASN A 182 18.94 -18.06 10.95
N LEU A 183 19.07 -19.32 10.53
CA LEU A 183 17.92 -20.14 10.16
C LEU A 183 17.04 -20.54 11.37
N GLY A 184 17.62 -20.65 12.56
CA GLY A 184 16.89 -21.06 13.75
C GLY A 184 15.93 -19.99 14.26
N SER A 185 16.35 -18.72 14.23
CA SER A 185 15.51 -17.59 14.63
C SER A 185 14.79 -16.91 13.45
N LEU A 186 15.30 -17.06 12.22
CA LEU A 186 14.94 -16.24 11.05
C LEU A 186 15.22 -14.74 11.23
N GLU A 187 16.12 -14.41 12.15
CA GLU A 187 16.58 -13.06 12.47
C GLU A 187 18.08 -12.93 12.21
N GLY A 188 18.55 -11.69 12.04
CA GLY A 188 19.97 -11.44 11.85
C GLY A 188 20.29 -9.97 11.65
N ARG A 189 21.30 -9.69 10.84
CA ARG A 189 21.86 -8.35 10.63
C ARG A 189 21.94 -8.04 9.14
N GLY A 190 21.63 -6.82 8.75
CA GLY A 190 21.71 -6.40 7.36
C GLY A 190 21.79 -4.89 7.19
N HIS A 191 22.18 -4.48 5.99
CA HIS A 191 22.35 -3.10 5.61
C HIS A 191 22.14 -2.94 4.09
N LEU A 192 22.07 -1.69 3.63
CA LEU A 192 22.00 -1.35 2.22
C LEU A 192 23.34 -0.83 1.72
N VAL A 193 23.67 -1.13 0.48
CA VAL A 193 24.82 -0.58 -0.24
C VAL A 193 24.30 0.14 -1.47
N LYS A 194 24.66 1.42 -1.66
CA LYS A 194 24.29 2.13 -2.88
C LYS A 194 25.05 1.53 -4.06
N VAL A 195 24.32 1.22 -5.13
CA VAL A 195 24.93 0.75 -6.37
C VAL A 195 25.13 1.97 -7.25
N GLU A 196 26.38 2.39 -7.42
CA GLU A 196 26.75 3.36 -8.45
C GLU A 196 26.16 2.89 -9.78
N ALA A 197 25.43 3.78 -10.48
CA ALA A 197 24.98 3.45 -11.82
C ALA A 197 26.23 3.23 -12.67
N SER A 198 26.52 1.98 -13.04
CA SER A 198 27.53 1.68 -14.05
C SER A 198 27.23 2.56 -15.26
N GLY A 199 28.07 3.56 -15.47
CA GLY A 199 27.94 4.49 -16.59
C GLY A 199 27.91 3.67 -17.87
N ASN A 200 26.85 3.87 -18.65
CA ASN A 200 26.78 3.39 -20.02
C ASN A 200 27.25 4.50 -20.95
#